data_AF-A0AAW0RVM3-F1
#
_entry.id   AF-A0AAW0RVM3-F1
#
_cell.length_a   1.000
_cell.length_b   1.000
_cell.length_c   1.000
_cell.angle_alpha   90.00
_cell.angle_beta   90.00
_cell.angle_gamma   90.00
#
_symmetry.space_group_name_H-M   'P 1'
#
loop_
_entity.id
_entity.type
_entity.pdbx_description
1 polymer ?
#
loop_
_entity_poly.entity_id
_entity_poly.type
_entity_poly.pdbx_seq_one_letter_code
_entity_poly.pdbx_strand_id
1 'polypeptide(L)'
;MPGAALNDARNSRKQRSIIIFTANVYGLEPLQQKALQARGIDGGFSKEIADIPLEELAILPLPRLAPFLAGLATKFILTKDDKAMIAVEQLVDGMNLDESWVDSQLADCPQAVRDMILGQINGKQSRIDYFSDNQVTCFIRDEAEAAHVRSIVGYI
;
A
#
# COMPACT_ATOMS: atom_id res chain seq x y z
N MET A 1 0.39 -20.67 -56.02
CA MET A 1 -0.52 -19.81 -55.23
C MET A 1 -0.38 -20.18 -53.75
N PRO A 2 -0.37 -19.21 -52.83
CA PRO A 2 0.63 -19.13 -51.76
C PRO A 2 0.20 -19.60 -50.36
N GLY A 3 1.19 -20.08 -49.61
CA GLY A 3 1.48 -19.78 -48.19
C GLY A 3 0.36 -19.88 -47.15
N ALA A 4 0.25 -21.04 -46.49
CA ALA A 4 -0.38 -21.13 -45.17
C ALA A 4 0.64 -20.63 -44.13
N ALA A 5 0.44 -19.39 -43.66
CA ALA A 5 1.23 -18.78 -42.62
C ALA A 5 0.99 -19.47 -41.26
N LEU A 6 2.09 -19.78 -40.59
CA LEU A 6 2.15 -20.09 -39.16
C LEU A 6 1.52 -18.93 -38.38
N ASN A 7 0.37 -19.15 -37.74
CA ASN A 7 -0.06 -18.32 -36.62
C ASN A 7 0.48 -18.94 -35.34
N ASP A 8 1.75 -18.65 -35.07
CA ASP A 8 2.30 -18.71 -33.72
C ASP A 8 1.52 -17.68 -32.88
N ALA A 9 0.52 -18.16 -32.15
CA ALA A 9 -0.06 -17.42 -31.04
C ALA A 9 1.06 -17.21 -30.02
N ARG A 10 1.75 -16.08 -30.13
CA ARG A 10 2.67 -15.57 -29.12
C ARG A 10 1.86 -15.37 -27.84
N ASN A 11 1.81 -16.42 -27.05
CA ASN A 11 1.41 -16.40 -25.67
C ASN A 11 2.48 -15.57 -24.94
N SER A 12 2.31 -14.24 -24.94
CA SER A 12 3.23 -13.34 -24.25
C SER A 12 3.03 -13.54 -22.76
N ARG A 13 3.79 -14.49 -22.20
CA ARG A 13 3.86 -14.70 -20.77
C ARG A 13 4.29 -13.38 -20.15
N LYS A 14 3.36 -12.66 -19.49
CA LYS A 14 3.68 -11.41 -18.80
C LYS A 14 4.83 -11.68 -17.85
N GLN A 15 5.97 -11.04 -18.10
CA GLN A 15 7.12 -11.14 -17.21
C GLN A 15 6.77 -10.40 -15.91
N ARG A 16 6.78 -11.11 -14.80
CA ARG A 16 6.55 -10.55 -13.45
C ARG A 16 7.89 -10.48 -12.73
N SER A 17 8.14 -9.37 -12.07
CA SER A 17 9.33 -9.15 -11.23
C SER A 17 8.89 -9.07 -9.78
N ILE A 18 9.54 -9.82 -8.89
CA ILE A 18 9.33 -9.75 -7.44
C ILE A 18 10.58 -9.11 -6.84
N ILE A 19 10.38 -8.06 -6.04
CA ILE A 19 11.47 -7.40 -5.30
C ILE A 19 11.32 -7.77 -3.83
N ILE A 20 12.39 -8.34 -3.25
CA ILE A 20 12.41 -8.80 -1.87
C ILE A 20 13.20 -7.78 -1.04
N PHE A 21 12.61 -7.30 0.04
CA PHE A 21 13.23 -6.39 1.00
C PHE A 21 13.47 -7.07 2.33
N THR A 22 14.47 -6.60 3.08
CA THR A 22 14.75 -7.14 4.42
C THR A 22 13.74 -6.57 5.42
N ALA A 23 13.04 -7.45 6.13
CA ALA A 23 11.96 -7.07 7.06
C ALA A 23 12.45 -6.11 8.16
N ASN A 24 13.68 -6.29 8.64
CA ASN A 24 14.28 -5.44 9.66
C ASN A 24 14.44 -3.97 9.23
N VAL A 25 14.72 -3.69 7.95
CA VAL A 25 14.90 -2.32 7.43
C VAL A 25 13.59 -1.54 7.48
N TYR A 26 12.47 -2.24 7.37
CA TYR A 26 11.13 -1.68 7.39
C TYR A 26 10.40 -1.95 8.70
N GLY A 27 11.12 -2.31 9.77
CA GLY A 27 10.51 -2.58 11.07
C GLY A 27 9.44 -3.68 11.06
N LEU A 28 9.49 -4.60 10.10
CA LEU A 28 8.51 -5.67 9.91
C LEU A 28 8.82 -6.95 10.72
N GLU A 29 9.90 -6.97 11.49
CA GLU A 29 10.19 -8.08 12.40
C GLU A 29 9.44 -7.94 13.74
N PRO A 30 8.90 -9.04 14.32
CA PRO A 30 8.80 -10.37 13.71
C PRO A 30 7.70 -10.45 12.65
N LEU A 31 8.00 -11.00 11.46
CA LEU A 31 7.07 -11.05 10.32
C LEU A 31 5.73 -11.71 10.64
N GLN A 32 5.72 -12.71 11.52
CA GLN A 32 4.52 -13.45 11.88
C GLN A 32 3.45 -12.57 12.55
N GLN A 33 3.86 -11.47 13.17
CA GLN A 33 2.99 -10.51 13.85
C GLN A 33 2.64 -9.29 12.99
N LYS A 34 3.44 -9.02 11.95
CA LYS A 34 3.37 -7.80 11.14
C LYS A 34 2.91 -8.04 9.70
N ALA A 35 2.81 -9.28 9.27
CA ALA A 35 2.20 -9.70 8.02
C ALA A 35 0.81 -10.32 8.25
N LEU A 36 -0.04 -10.21 7.23
CA LEU A 36 -1.31 -10.91 7.13
C LEU A 36 -1.06 -12.41 7.02
N GLN A 37 -1.88 -13.18 7.73
CA GLN A 37 -1.83 -14.64 7.70
C GLN A 37 -2.59 -15.14 6.46
N ALA A 38 -1.97 -16.04 5.71
CA ALA A 38 -2.42 -16.57 4.42
C ALA A 38 -3.82 -17.24 4.39
N ARG A 39 -4.47 -17.48 5.54
CA ARG A 39 -5.71 -18.25 5.60
C ARG A 39 -6.93 -17.34 5.64
N GLY A 40 -7.73 -17.41 4.57
CA GLY A 40 -9.10 -16.88 4.55
C GLY A 40 -9.17 -15.37 4.41
N ILE A 41 -8.54 -14.83 3.37
CA ILE A 41 -8.68 -13.41 3.03
C ILE A 41 -10.11 -13.15 2.53
N ASP A 42 -11.05 -12.98 3.46
CA ASP A 42 -12.36 -12.39 3.19
C ASP A 42 -12.17 -10.87 3.29
N GLY A 43 -12.02 -10.21 2.14
CA GLY A 43 -12.02 -8.75 2.08
C GLY A 43 -11.54 -8.18 0.76
N GLY A 44 -11.49 -6.85 0.69
CA GLY A 44 -11.14 -6.13 -0.52
C GLY A 44 -9.65 -6.23 -0.85
N PHE A 45 -9.34 -6.20 -2.14
CA PHE A 45 -8.00 -5.93 -2.64
C PHE A 45 -7.98 -4.59 -3.37
N SER A 46 -6.80 -3.99 -3.47
CA SER A 46 -6.65 -2.76 -4.24
C SER A 46 -6.71 -3.09 -5.74
N LYS A 47 -7.23 -2.13 -6.53
CA LYS A 47 -7.36 -2.28 -7.99
C LYS A 47 -5.99 -2.39 -8.68
N GLU A 48 -4.95 -1.89 -8.05
CA GLU A 48 -3.56 -1.89 -8.52
C GLU A 48 -2.94 -3.30 -8.56
N ILE A 49 -3.54 -4.28 -7.86
CA ILE A 49 -3.12 -5.69 -7.86
C ILE A 49 -4.18 -6.62 -8.47
N ALA A 50 -5.17 -6.06 -9.18
CA ALA A 50 -6.28 -6.82 -9.75
C ALA A 50 -5.86 -7.86 -10.81
N ASP A 51 -4.64 -7.79 -11.33
CA ASP A 51 -4.08 -8.76 -12.28
C ASP A 51 -3.32 -9.92 -11.62
N ILE A 52 -3.23 -9.92 -10.29
CA ILE A 52 -2.67 -11.04 -9.51
C ILE A 52 -3.81 -12.00 -9.14
N PRO A 53 -3.72 -13.28 -9.51
CA PRO A 53 -4.71 -14.29 -9.12
C PRO A 53 -4.88 -14.35 -7.60
N LEU A 54 -6.11 -14.52 -7.12
CA LEU A 54 -6.42 -14.59 -5.69
C LEU A 54 -5.68 -15.74 -5.00
N GLU A 55 -5.47 -16.85 -5.70
CA GLU A 55 -4.70 -18.00 -5.20
C GLU A 55 -3.23 -17.66 -4.99
N GLU A 56 -2.66 -16.80 -5.84
CA GLU A 56 -1.30 -16.28 -5.67
C GLU A 56 -1.25 -15.27 -4.51
N LEU A 57 -2.25 -14.38 -4.37
CA LEU A 57 -2.32 -13.42 -3.27
C LEU A 57 -2.49 -14.11 -1.91
N ALA A 58 -3.29 -15.17 -1.84
CA ALA A 58 -3.57 -15.90 -0.61
C ALA A 58 -2.30 -16.50 0.01
N ILE A 59 -1.26 -16.78 -0.77
CA ILE A 59 -0.01 -17.39 -0.26
C ILE A 59 1.08 -16.36 0.03
N LEU A 60 0.89 -15.08 -0.31
CA LEU A 60 1.89 -14.04 -0.11
C LEU A 60 1.79 -13.44 1.30
N PRO A 61 2.91 -13.33 2.04
CA PRO A 61 2.95 -12.58 3.29
C PRO A 61 2.87 -11.08 2.97
N LEU A 62 1.66 -10.54 2.94
CA LEU A 62 1.43 -9.11 2.76
C LEU A 62 1.61 -8.38 4.10
N PRO A 63 2.34 -7.26 4.17
CA PRO A 63 2.45 -6.52 5.41
C PRO A 63 1.11 -5.91 5.82
N ARG A 64 0.83 -5.85 7.13
CA ARG A 64 -0.25 -5.00 7.64
C ARG A 64 0.14 -3.54 7.47
N LEU A 65 -0.84 -2.67 7.23
CA LEU A 65 -0.58 -1.26 6.92
C LEU A 65 0.12 -0.53 8.07
N ALA A 66 -0.36 -0.68 9.30
CA ALA A 66 0.19 -0.01 10.48
C ALA A 66 1.69 -0.27 10.71
N PRO A 67 2.18 -1.52 10.86
CA PRO A 67 3.60 -1.76 11.05
C PRO A 67 4.44 -1.35 9.84
N PHE A 68 3.91 -1.46 8.61
CA PHE A 68 4.65 -1.06 7.42
C PHE A 68 4.83 0.45 7.33
N LEU A 69 3.75 1.21 7.54
CA LEU A 69 3.78 2.67 7.56
C LEU A 69 4.69 3.20 8.68
N ALA A 70 4.58 2.63 9.89
CA ALA A 70 5.45 2.98 11.01
C ALA A 70 6.92 2.68 10.71
N GLY A 71 7.20 1.57 10.03
CA GLY A 71 8.53 1.19 9.57
C GLY A 71 9.12 2.18 8.56
N LEU A 72 8.35 2.59 7.57
CA LEU A 72 8.75 3.59 6.58
C LEU A 72 9.03 4.96 7.22
N ALA A 73 8.14 5.42 8.11
CA ALA A 73 8.32 6.66 8.85
C ALA A 73 9.57 6.60 9.73
N THR A 74 9.77 5.50 10.47
CA THR A 74 10.99 5.27 11.28
C THR A 74 12.24 5.31 10.41
N LYS A 75 12.23 4.65 9.25
CA LYS A 75 13.35 4.67 8.31
C LYS A 75 13.69 6.10 7.89
N PHE A 76 12.70 6.89 7.47
CA PHE A 76 12.95 8.29 7.11
C PHE A 76 13.48 9.11 8.28
N ILE A 77 12.93 8.96 9.49
CA ILE A 77 13.41 9.66 10.70
C ILE A 77 14.91 9.42 10.90
N LEU A 78 15.33 8.16 10.83
CA LEU A 78 16.69 7.72 11.12
C LEU A 78 17.67 8.01 9.99
N THR A 79 17.28 7.84 8.73
CA THR A 79 18.21 7.85 7.60
C THR A 79 18.02 9.02 6.64
N LYS A 80 16.95 9.80 6.77
CA LYS A 80 16.55 10.84 5.81
C LYS A 80 16.43 10.30 4.37
N ASP A 81 15.97 9.06 4.23
CA ASP A 81 15.72 8.45 2.92
C ASP A 81 14.42 9.03 2.33
N ASP A 82 14.54 9.97 1.39
CA ASP A 82 13.39 10.63 0.74
C ASP A 82 12.44 9.62 0.09
N LYS A 83 12.91 8.45 -0.35
CA LYS A 83 12.03 7.42 -0.90
C LYS A 83 11.12 6.82 0.16
N ALA A 84 11.59 6.73 1.40
CA ALA A 84 10.77 6.29 2.52
C ALA A 84 9.71 7.35 2.85
N MET A 85 10.07 8.64 2.78
CA MET A 85 9.12 9.73 2.96
C MET A 85 8.02 9.73 1.89
N ILE A 86 8.40 9.62 0.61
CA ILE A 86 7.45 9.53 -0.51
C ILE A 86 6.51 8.33 -0.33
N ALA A 87 7.02 7.18 0.14
CA ALA A 87 6.18 6.01 0.41
C ALA A 87 5.19 6.24 1.57
N VAL A 88 5.60 6.97 2.62
CA VAL A 88 4.67 7.38 3.70
C VAL A 88 3.55 8.26 3.14
N GLU A 89 3.89 9.26 2.33
CA GLU A 89 2.91 10.15 1.70
C GLU A 89 1.92 9.38 0.83
N GLN A 90 2.43 8.52 -0.05
CA GLN A 90 1.61 7.70 -0.95
C GLN A 90 0.67 6.76 -0.20
N LEU A 91 1.11 6.17 0.92
CA LEU A 91 0.24 5.32 1.74
C LEU A 91 -0.82 6.13 2.50
N VAL A 92 -0.45 7.29 3.06
CA VAL A 92 -1.39 8.18 3.74
C VAL A 92 -2.49 8.64 2.78
N ASP A 93 -2.11 9.03 1.56
CA ASP A 93 -3.03 9.52 0.54
C ASP A 93 -3.84 8.39 -0.11
N GLY A 94 -3.17 7.30 -0.49
CA GLY A 94 -3.76 6.17 -1.19
C GLY A 94 -4.69 5.33 -0.32
N MET A 95 -4.46 5.28 0.99
CA MET A 95 -5.34 4.61 1.95
C MET A 95 -6.30 5.58 2.65
N ASN A 96 -6.24 6.89 2.31
CA ASN A 96 -7.00 7.96 2.96
C ASN A 96 -7.02 7.85 4.49
N LEU A 97 -5.82 7.81 5.08
CA LEU A 97 -5.64 7.69 6.53
C LEU A 97 -5.98 8.99 7.23
N ASP A 98 -6.64 8.93 8.36
CA ASP A 98 -7.01 10.09 9.17
C ASP A 98 -6.43 9.98 10.59
N GLU A 99 -6.59 11.04 11.38
CA GLU A 99 -6.09 11.11 12.76
C GLU A 99 -6.65 9.98 13.64
N SER A 100 -7.93 9.63 13.46
CA SER A 100 -8.57 8.54 14.22
C SER A 100 -7.94 7.17 13.92
N TRP A 101 -7.52 6.96 12.67
CA TRP A 101 -6.79 5.77 12.28
C TRP A 101 -5.41 5.73 12.96
N VAL A 102 -4.68 6.84 13.00
CA VAL A 102 -3.38 6.91 13.69
C VAL A 102 -3.52 6.60 15.18
N ASP A 103 -4.53 7.18 15.82
CA ASP A 103 -4.74 6.99 17.26
C ASP A 103 -5.11 5.56 17.62
N SER A 104 -5.85 4.86 16.75
CA SER A 104 -6.22 3.46 16.98
C SER A 104 -5.10 2.48 16.60
N GLN A 105 -4.42 2.71 15.48
CA GLN A 105 -3.52 1.73 14.88
C GLN A 105 -2.05 1.91 15.25
N LEU A 106 -1.66 3.12 15.66
CA LEU A 106 -0.29 3.47 15.98
C LEU A 106 -0.13 3.93 17.43
N ALA A 107 -1.08 3.60 18.32
CA ALA A 107 -1.05 3.97 19.74
C ALA A 107 0.27 3.60 20.42
N ASP A 108 0.81 2.41 20.11
CA ASP A 108 2.04 1.88 20.70
C ASP A 108 3.32 2.35 19.98
N CYS A 109 3.19 3.13 18.89
CA CYS A 109 4.35 3.65 18.16
C CYS A 109 4.98 4.85 18.89
N PRO A 110 6.30 5.08 18.72
CA PRO A 110 6.95 6.28 19.25
C PRO A 110 6.27 7.57 18.80
N GLN A 111 6.17 8.56 19.68
CA GLN A 111 5.49 9.83 19.38
C GLN A 111 6.01 10.51 18.11
N ALA A 112 7.33 10.51 17.89
CA ALA A 112 7.94 11.09 16.68
C ALA A 112 7.46 10.42 15.38
N VAL A 113 7.15 9.13 15.41
CA VAL A 113 6.58 8.40 14.25
C VAL A 113 5.14 8.83 14.02
N ARG A 114 4.34 8.94 15.09
CA ARG A 114 2.95 9.41 15.01
C ARG A 114 2.88 10.85 14.50
N ASP A 115 3.68 11.75 15.06
CA ASP A 115 3.72 13.17 14.69
C ASP A 115 4.07 13.36 13.20
N MET A 116 5.02 12.56 12.70
CA MET A 116 5.39 12.58 11.28
C MET A 116 4.22 12.19 10.37
N ILE A 117 3.52 11.11 10.72
CA ILE A 117 2.38 10.61 9.92
C ILE A 117 1.20 11.59 10.02
N LEU A 118 0.92 12.14 11.20
CA LEU A 118 -0.10 13.18 11.39
C LEU A 118 0.22 14.45 10.57
N GLY A 119 1.50 14.84 10.52
CA GLY A 119 1.95 15.92 9.63
C GLY A 119 1.58 15.66 8.16
N GLN A 120 1.72 14.41 7.70
CA GLN A 120 1.31 14.04 6.36
C GLN A 120 -0.20 14.03 6.18
N ILE A 121 -0.96 13.54 7.15
CA ILE A 121 -2.42 13.54 7.13
C ILE A 121 -2.95 14.98 7.02
N ASN A 122 -2.38 15.92 7.76
CA ASN A 122 -2.77 17.34 7.72
C ASN A 122 -2.42 18.00 6.38
N GLY A 123 -1.39 17.52 5.70
CA GLY A 123 -0.97 18.01 4.39
C GLY A 123 -1.80 17.49 3.21
N LYS A 124 -2.65 16.46 3.38
CA LYS A 124 -3.35 15.74 2.29
C LYS A 124 -4.01 16.65 1.27
N GLN A 125 -4.75 17.66 1.74
CA GLN A 125 -5.52 18.54 0.87
C GLN A 125 -4.65 19.37 -0.08
N SER A 126 -3.42 19.71 0.33
CA SER A 126 -2.48 20.46 -0.52
C SER A 126 -1.93 19.65 -1.69
N ARG A 127 -2.11 18.32 -1.68
CA ARG A 127 -1.58 17.40 -2.71
C ARG A 127 -2.60 17.05 -3.79
N ILE A 128 -3.87 17.43 -3.62
CA ILE A 128 -4.90 17.21 -4.65
C ILE A 128 -4.58 18.12 -5.84
N ASP A 129 -4.28 17.50 -6.99
CA ASP A 129 -4.03 18.23 -8.23
C ASP A 129 -5.34 18.76 -8.79
N TYR A 130 -5.38 20.04 -9.13
CA TYR A 130 -6.50 20.73 -9.77
C TYR A 130 -6.88 20.11 -11.13
N PHE A 131 -5.99 19.35 -11.75
CA PHE A 131 -6.24 18.65 -13.01
C PHE A 131 -6.78 17.23 -12.86
N SER A 132 -6.85 16.71 -11.62
CA SER A 132 -7.45 15.41 -11.34
C SER A 132 -8.94 15.57 -11.02
N ASP A 133 -9.77 14.62 -11.46
CA ASP A 133 -11.19 14.56 -11.04
C ASP A 133 -11.33 14.12 -9.56
N ASN A 134 -10.22 13.99 -8.83
CA ASN A 134 -10.21 13.44 -7.48
C ASN A 134 -10.67 14.45 -6.44
N GLN A 135 -11.58 14.02 -5.56
CA GLN A 135 -12.23 14.89 -4.58
C GLN A 135 -11.82 14.59 -3.13
N VAL A 136 -11.19 13.45 -2.85
CA VAL A 136 -10.88 13.01 -1.47
C VAL A 136 -9.39 13.13 -1.18
N THR A 137 -8.55 12.51 -2.00
CA THR A 137 -7.08 12.63 -1.97
C THR A 137 -6.55 12.68 -3.40
N CYS A 138 -5.24 12.85 -3.59
CA CYS A 138 -4.63 12.79 -4.93
C CYS A 138 -4.76 11.41 -5.62
N PHE A 139 -5.15 10.36 -4.89
CA PHE A 139 -5.38 9.01 -5.41
C PHE A 139 -6.84 8.55 -5.36
N ILE A 140 -7.67 9.16 -4.51
CA ILE A 140 -9.05 8.73 -4.26
C ILE A 140 -10.04 9.72 -4.86
N ARG A 141 -10.84 9.21 -5.80
CA ARG A 141 -11.76 10.03 -6.57
C ARG A 141 -12.94 10.53 -5.75
N ASP A 142 -13.59 9.62 -5.04
CA ASP A 142 -14.88 9.85 -4.39
C ASP A 142 -15.04 9.05 -3.10
N GLU A 143 -16.12 9.31 -2.37
CA GLU A 143 -16.42 8.66 -1.09
C GLU A 143 -16.65 7.15 -1.20
N ALA A 144 -17.10 6.66 -2.37
CA ALA A 144 -17.28 5.22 -2.57
C ALA A 144 -15.93 4.51 -2.64
N GLU A 145 -14.95 5.10 -3.33
CA GLU A 145 -13.57 4.62 -3.33
C GLU A 145 -12.91 4.77 -1.95
N ALA A 146 -13.17 5.87 -1.24
CA ALA A 146 -12.71 6.05 0.14
C ALA A 146 -13.26 4.96 1.10
N ALA A 147 -14.50 4.53 0.91
CA ALA A 147 -15.08 3.42 1.66
C ALA A 147 -14.46 2.07 1.25
N HIS A 148 -14.17 1.86 -0.03
CA HIS A 148 -13.54 0.64 -0.53
C HIS A 148 -12.15 0.42 0.06
N VAL A 149 -11.30 1.46 0.12
CA VAL A 149 -9.93 1.31 0.65
C VAL A 149 -9.91 0.89 2.12
N ARG A 150 -10.92 1.28 2.90
CA ARG A 150 -11.10 0.86 4.30
C ARG A 150 -11.48 -0.63 4.44
N SER A 151 -11.97 -1.26 3.38
CA SER A 151 -12.31 -2.70 3.35
C SER A 151 -11.13 -3.60 2.99
N ILE A 152 -9.97 -3.02 2.65
CA ILE A 152 -8.76 -3.79 2.30
C ILE A 152 -8.24 -4.52 3.54
N VAL A 153 -7.89 -5.79 3.36
CA VAL A 153 -7.61 -6.77 4.45
C VAL A 153 -6.44 -6.37 5.36
N GLY A 154 -5.60 -5.44 4.92
CA GLY A 154 -4.48 -4.89 5.69
C GLY A 154 -4.71 -3.49 6.29
N TYR A 155 -5.91 -2.90 6.14
CA TYR A 155 -6.21 -1.54 6.61
C TYR A 155 -6.24 -1.41 8.14
N ILE A 156 -6.62 -2.49 8.81
CA ILE A 156 -6.84 -2.59 10.27
C ILE A 156 -5.61 -3.03 11.07
#